data_AF-A0A026W0D6-F1
#
_entry.id   AF-A0A026W0D6-F1
#
_cell.length_a   1.000
_cell.length_b   1.000
_cell.length_c   1.000
_cell.angle_alpha   90.00
_cell.angle_beta   90.00
_cell.angle_gamma   90.00
#
_symmetry.space_group_name_H-M   'P 1'
#
loop_
_entity.id
_entity.type
_entity.pdbx_description
1 polymer ?
#
loop_
_entity_poly.entity_id
_entity_poly.type
_entity_poly.pdbx_seq_one_letter_code
_entity_poly.pdbx_strand_id
1 'polypeptide(L)'
;MESSESDSDNRENCDVNILRRQESINFNEQLSQWICEYNISHAAAGALLQLLKNVNGEDVKNLPLDPKTLLKTPKNIIVRDVPPGEYVHYGLKNAILDLLKTVEPNF
;
A
#
# COMPACT_ATOMS: atom_id res chain seq x y z
N MET A 1 35.20 -4.94 39.71
CA MET A 1 35.99 -4.14 38.75
C MET A 1 35.59 -4.66 37.38
N GLU A 2 34.49 -4.25 36.75
CA GLU A 2 33.95 -2.87 36.58
C GLU A 2 35.08 -1.92 36.17
N SER A 3 35.13 -1.28 35.01
CA SER A 3 34.31 -1.17 33.79
C SER A 3 35.26 -0.73 32.68
N SER A 4 34.87 -0.82 31.40
CA SER A 4 35.09 0.25 30.42
C SER A 4 34.30 -0.05 29.15
N GLU A 5 33.39 0.86 28.86
CA GLU A 5 32.45 0.92 27.75
C GLU A 5 33.15 1.27 26.43
N SER A 6 32.54 0.86 25.32
CA SER A 6 32.61 1.64 24.07
C SER A 6 31.31 1.46 23.31
N ASP A 7 30.53 2.53 23.30
CA ASP A 7 29.32 2.71 22.52
C ASP A 7 29.61 2.68 21.02
N SER A 8 28.70 2.06 20.27
CA SER A 8 28.49 2.41 18.86
C SER A 8 27.02 2.26 18.53
N ASP A 9 26.32 3.40 18.64
CA ASP A 9 25.06 3.67 18.00
C ASP A 9 25.19 3.49 16.49
N ASN A 10 24.61 2.41 15.95
CA ASN A 10 24.33 2.34 14.53
C ASN A 10 22.83 2.57 14.35
N ARG A 11 22.47 3.84 14.08
CA ARG A 11 21.13 4.23 13.64
C ARG A 11 20.84 3.53 12.32
N GLU A 12 20.02 2.48 12.37
CA GLU A 12 19.39 1.95 11.17
C GLU A 12 18.44 3.01 10.62
N ASN A 13 18.96 3.72 9.63
CA ASN A 13 18.27 4.54 8.67
C ASN A 13 17.05 3.76 8.13
N CYS A 14 15.84 4.13 8.58
CA CYS A 14 14.60 3.57 8.02
C CYS A 14 14.31 4.22 6.68
N ASP A 15 15.17 3.96 5.70
CA ASP A 15 14.84 4.15 4.29
C ASP A 15 13.62 3.28 3.98
N VAL A 16 12.47 3.93 3.85
CA VAL A 16 11.16 3.40 3.41
C VAL A 16 11.17 2.88 1.96
N ASN A 17 12.34 2.52 1.42
CA ASN A 17 12.45 1.58 0.32
C ASN A 17 12.46 0.17 0.91
N ILE A 18 11.27 -0.28 1.31
CA ILE A 18 11.00 -1.67 1.68
C ILE A 18 11.69 -2.56 0.64
N LEU A 19 12.78 -3.18 1.09
CA LEU A 19 13.43 -4.39 0.60
C LEU A 19 13.04 -4.73 -0.83
N ARG A 20 13.89 -4.36 -1.81
CA ARG A 20 13.95 -5.02 -3.11
C ARG A 20 14.33 -6.49 -2.89
N ARG A 21 13.37 -7.27 -2.40
CA ARG A 21 13.37 -8.71 -2.48
C ARG A 21 13.34 -9.00 -3.97
N GLN A 22 14.33 -9.73 -4.47
CA GLN A 22 14.28 -10.31 -5.81
C GLN A 22 13.22 -11.43 -5.84
N GLU A 23 11.97 -11.05 -5.58
CA GLU A 23 10.80 -11.78 -6.01
C GLU A 23 10.50 -11.27 -7.42
N SER A 24 10.30 -12.18 -8.36
CA SER A 24 9.78 -11.83 -9.68
C SER A 24 8.49 -11.04 -9.49
N ILE A 25 8.53 -9.72 -9.72
CA ILE A 25 7.35 -8.86 -9.55
C ILE A 25 6.28 -9.42 -10.49
N ASN A 26 5.18 -9.92 -9.93
CA ASN A 26 4.10 -10.49 -10.72
C ASN A 26 3.48 -9.38 -11.58
N PHE A 27 3.11 -9.68 -12.82
CA PHE A 27 2.52 -8.68 -13.73
C PHE A 27 1.31 -7.95 -13.14
N ASN A 28 0.50 -8.62 -12.30
CA ASN A 28 -0.59 -7.97 -11.57
C ASN A 28 -0.12 -6.83 -10.65
N GLU A 29 1.02 -6.99 -9.99
CA GLU A 29 1.57 -6.00 -9.06
C GLU A 29 2.14 -4.80 -9.82
N GLN A 30 2.83 -5.05 -10.93
CA GLN A 30 3.31 -3.98 -11.82
C GLN A 30 2.14 -3.16 -12.38
N LEU A 31 1.09 -3.84 -12.84
CA LEU A 31 -0.09 -3.16 -13.38
C LEU A 31 -0.85 -2.38 -12.29
N SER A 32 -0.98 -2.96 -11.10
CA SER A 32 -1.58 -2.30 -9.94
C SER A 32 -0.81 -1.03 -9.55
N GLN A 33 0.52 -1.12 -9.46
CA GLN A 33 1.39 0.01 -9.17
C GLN A 33 1.25 1.10 -10.24
N TRP A 34 1.28 0.72 -11.51
CA TRP A 34 1.11 1.66 -12.62
C TRP A 34 -0.25 2.38 -12.58
N ILE A 35 -1.34 1.66 -12.28
CA ILE A 35 -2.67 2.28 -12.13
C ILE A 35 -2.66 3.34 -11.02
N CYS A 36 -2.05 3.03 -9.87
CA CYS A 36 -1.95 3.95 -8.74
C CYS A 36 -1.04 5.16 -9.05
N GLU A 37 0.13 4.92 -9.63
CA GLU A 37 1.15 5.93 -9.92
C GLU A 37 0.64 6.99 -10.91
N TYR A 38 -0.11 6.56 -11.93
CA TYR A 38 -0.66 7.44 -12.96
C TYR A 38 -2.11 7.87 -12.68
N ASN A 39 -2.63 7.54 -11.50
CA ASN A 39 -4.00 7.86 -11.07
C ASN A 39 -5.06 7.48 -12.13
N ILE A 40 -4.91 6.29 -12.70
CA ILE A 40 -5.82 5.79 -13.74
C ILE A 40 -7.19 5.56 -13.10
N SER A 41 -8.23 6.08 -13.74
CA SER A 41 -9.59 5.94 -13.22
C SER A 41 -10.02 4.47 -13.17
N HIS A 42 -10.87 4.12 -12.20
CA HIS A 42 -11.36 2.75 -12.03
C HIS A 42 -12.07 2.22 -13.30
N ALA A 43 -12.81 3.09 -13.98
CA ALA A 43 -13.46 2.76 -15.25
C ALA A 43 -12.44 2.46 -16.37
N ALA A 44 -11.41 3.29 -16.50
CA ALA A 44 -10.36 3.08 -17.51
C ALA A 44 -9.53 1.81 -17.22
N ALA A 45 -9.20 1.57 -15.95
CA ALA A 45 -8.54 0.34 -15.51
C ALA A 45 -9.41 -0.90 -15.82
N GLY A 46 -10.73 -0.80 -15.62
CA GLY A 46 -11.67 -1.89 -15.93
C GLY A 46 -11.72 -2.20 -17.42
N ALA A 47 -11.82 -1.17 -18.26
CA ALA A 47 -11.74 -1.33 -19.71
C ALA A 47 -10.41 -1.93 -20.15
N LEU A 48 -9.29 -1.50 -19.57
CA LEU A 48 -7.96 -2.06 -19.86
C LEU A 48 -7.88 -3.54 -19.48
N LEU A 49 -8.37 -3.94 -18.31
CA LEU A 49 -8.38 -5.34 -17.87
C LEU A 49 -9.20 -6.23 -18.81
N GLN A 50 -10.34 -5.73 -19.31
CA GLN A 50 -11.13 -6.44 -20.32
C GLN A 50 -10.38 -6.61 -21.63
N LEU A 51 -9.67 -5.57 -22.08
CA LEU A 51 -8.84 -5.65 -23.29
C LEU A 51 -7.71 -6.67 -23.12
N LEU A 52 -7.00 -6.63 -21.98
CA LEU A 52 -5.89 -7.56 -21.69
C LEU A 52 -6.36 -9.02 -21.59
N LYS A 53 -7.56 -9.26 -21.05
CA LYS A 53 -8.21 -10.58 -21.00
C LYS A 53 -8.44 -11.20 -22.38
N ASN A 54 -8.64 -10.37 -23.40
CA ASN A 54 -8.89 -10.83 -24.76
C ASN A 54 -7.60 -11.19 -25.51
N VAL A 55 -6.43 -10.88 -24.95
CA VAL A 55 -5.14 -11.21 -25.54
C VAL A 55 -4.70 -12.60 -25.06
N ASN A 56 -4.21 -13.44 -25.98
CA ASN A 56 -3.66 -14.73 -25.62
C ASN A 56 -2.25 -14.55 -25.02
N GLY A 57 -2.16 -14.59 -23.69
CA GLY A 57 -0.90 -14.65 -22.95
C GLY A 57 -1.10 -15.29 -21.58
N GLU A 58 -0.18 -16.15 -21.16
CA GLU A 58 -0.26 -16.83 -19.85
C GLU A 58 -0.25 -15.81 -18.69
N ASP A 59 0.51 -14.72 -18.82
CA ASP A 59 0.60 -13.67 -17.80
C ASP A 59 -0.71 -12.87 -17.63
N VAL A 60 -1.48 -12.69 -18.72
CA VAL A 60 -2.75 -11.95 -18.71
C VAL A 60 -3.96 -12.84 -18.41
N LYS A 61 -3.84 -14.15 -18.54
CA LYS A 61 -4.93 -15.10 -18.28
C LYS A 61 -5.38 -15.08 -16.81
N ASN A 62 -4.42 -14.89 -15.90
CA ASN A 62 -4.63 -14.86 -14.46
C ASN A 62 -5.03 -13.47 -13.93
N LEU A 63 -5.21 -12.46 -14.80
CA LEU A 63 -5.65 -11.14 -14.37
C LEU A 63 -7.10 -11.18 -13.87
N PRO A 64 -7.39 -10.46 -12.77
CA PRO A 64 -8.76 -10.24 -12.35
C PRO A 64 -9.51 -9.37 -13.36
N LEU A 65 -10.83 -9.56 -13.43
CA LEU A 65 -11.70 -8.75 -14.29
C LEU A 65 -12.01 -7.38 -13.67
N ASP A 66 -12.09 -7.34 -12.34
CA ASP A 66 -12.45 -6.13 -11.60
C ASP A 66 -11.19 -5.42 -11.09
N PRO A 67 -10.99 -4.13 -11.40
CA PRO A 67 -9.86 -3.36 -10.89
C PRO A 67 -9.81 -3.30 -9.35
N LYS A 68 -10.94 -3.39 -8.64
CA LYS A 68 -10.94 -3.50 -7.16
C LYS A 68 -10.20 -4.75 -6.69
N THR A 69 -10.33 -5.85 -7.44
CA THR A 69 -9.64 -7.10 -7.11
C THR A 69 -8.15 -6.98 -7.42
N LEU A 70 -7.78 -6.33 -8.54
CA LEU A 70 -6.38 -6.04 -8.88
C LEU A 70 -5.71 -5.16 -7.81
N LEU A 71 -6.40 -4.09 -7.40
CA LEU A 71 -5.92 -3.13 -6.41
C LEU A 71 -6.06 -3.62 -4.97
N LYS A 72 -6.48 -4.88 -4.76
CA LYS A 72 -6.72 -5.49 -3.44
C LYS A 72 -7.58 -4.59 -2.54
N THR A 73 -8.55 -3.88 -3.12
CA THR A 73 -9.41 -2.95 -2.39
C THR A 73 -10.22 -3.72 -1.33
N PRO A 74 -10.16 -3.32 -0.05
CA PRO A 74 -10.92 -3.99 1.01
C PRO A 74 -12.42 -4.01 0.70
N LYS A 75 -13.05 -5.19 0.77
CA LYS A 75 -14.50 -5.36 0.57
C LYS A 75 -15.30 -5.06 1.83
N ASN A 76 -14.71 -5.34 2.98
CA ASN A 76 -15.33 -5.16 4.28
C ASN A 76 -14.69 -3.97 4.98
N ILE A 77 -15.54 -3.03 5.40
CA ILE A 77 -15.13 -1.82 6.09
C ILE A 77 -15.76 -1.86 7.47
N ILE A 78 -14.96 -1.56 8.50
CA ILE A 78 -15.48 -1.42 9.86
C ILE A 78 -16.12 -0.03 9.96
N VAL A 79 -17.45 -0.02 9.94
CA VAL A 79 -18.26 1.18 10.18
C VAL A 79 -18.51 1.29 11.69
N ARG A 80 -18.37 2.49 12.25
CA ARG A 80 -18.68 2.79 13.65
C ARG A 80 -19.81 3.81 13.72
N ASP A 81 -20.83 3.53 14.51
CA ASP A 81 -21.86 4.52 14.84
C ASP A 81 -21.27 5.63 15.72
N VAL A 82 -21.32 6.87 15.22
CA VAL A 82 -20.85 8.08 15.89
C VAL A 82 -21.92 9.17 15.72
N PRO A 83 -22.85 9.33 16.68
CA PRO A 83 -23.97 10.25 16.54
C PRO A 83 -23.56 11.67 16.14
N PRO A 84 -24.26 12.30 15.18
CA PRO A 84 -25.52 11.86 14.55
C PRO A 84 -25.38 10.93 13.32
N GLY A 85 -24.21 10.34 13.05
CA GLY A 85 -23.99 9.56 11.82
C GLY A 85 -23.07 8.35 11.98
N GLU A 86 -22.49 7.92 10.87
CA GLU A 86 -21.60 6.77 10.78
C GLU A 86 -20.19 7.23 10.40
N TYR A 87 -19.18 6.61 11.01
CA TYR A 87 -17.78 6.91 10.79
C TYR A 87 -17.05 5.71 10.19
N VAL A 88 -16.31 5.96 9.12
CA VAL A 88 -15.38 5.02 8.49
C VAL A 88 -13.97 5.60 8.56
N HIS A 89 -13.05 4.85 9.16
CA HIS A 89 -11.63 5.17 9.14
C HIS A 89 -10.95 4.43 7.99
N TYR A 90 -10.43 5.17 7.00
CA TYR A 90 -9.54 4.65 5.97
C TYR A 90 -8.18 5.34 6.08
N GLY A 91 -7.13 4.61 6.48
CA GLY A 91 -5.73 5.07 6.47
C GLY A 91 -5.37 6.23 7.42
N LEU A 92 -6.34 7.04 7.83
CA LEU A 92 -6.15 8.28 8.59
C LEU A 92 -5.53 8.04 9.96
N LYS A 93 -5.94 7.00 10.70
CA LYS A 93 -5.32 6.62 11.97
C LYS A 93 -3.81 6.40 11.81
N ASN A 94 -3.41 5.62 10.80
CA ASN A 94 -1.99 5.33 10.58
C ASN A 94 -1.23 6.60 10.18
N ALA A 95 -1.80 7.40 9.27
CA ALA A 95 -1.22 8.69 8.90
C ALA A 95 -1.06 9.66 10.09
N ILE A 96 -2.06 9.73 10.98
CA ILE A 96 -1.98 10.53 12.21
C ILE A 96 -0.91 9.98 13.16
N LEU A 97 -0.87 8.66 13.36
CA LEU A 97 0.15 8.03 14.21
C LEU A 97 1.56 8.27 13.66
N ASP A 98 1.73 8.21 12.35
CA ASP A 98 3.02 8.48 11.71
C ASP A 98 3.38 9.97 11.82
N LEU A 99 2.43 10.88 11.64
CA LEU A 99 2.64 12.31 11.89
C LEU A 99 3.06 12.56 13.34
N LEU A 100 2.39 11.94 14.32
CA LEU A 100 2.72 12.11 15.74
C LEU A 100 4.12 11.59 16.09
N LYS A 101 4.65 10.60 15.39
CA LYS A 101 6.06 10.17 15.55
C LYS A 101 7.05 11.23 15.05
N THR A 102 6.66 12.03 14.07
CA THR A 102 7.52 13.06 13.46
C THR A 102 7.50 14.39 14.21
N VAL A 103 6.50 14.63 15.06
CA VAL A 103 6.43 15.85 15.88
C VAL A 103 7.27 15.61 17.13
N GLU A 104 8.47 16.20 17.19
CA GLU A 104 9.23 16.25 18.44
C GLU A 104 8.43 17.01 19.49
N PRO A 105 8.31 16.47 20.72
CA PRO A 105 7.62 17.18 21.78
C PRO A 105 8.49 18.37 22.22
N ASN A 106 8.15 19.56 21.72
CA ASN A 106 8.67 20.81 22.27
C ASN A 106 8.11 20.98 23.69
N PHE A 107 8.92 20.60 24.69
CA PHE A 107 8.71 20.91 26.10
C PHE A 107 9.45 22.19 26.49
#